data_AF-A0A953EN82-F1
#
_entry.id   AF-A0A953EN82-F1
#
_cell.length_a   1.000
_cell.length_b   1.000
_cell.length_c   1.000
_cell.angle_alpha   90.00
_cell.angle_beta   90.00
_cell.angle_gamma   90.00
#
_symmetry.space_group_name_H-M   'P 1'
#
loop_
_entity.id
_entity.type
_entity.pdbx_description
1 polymer ?
#
loop_
_entity_poly.entity_id
_entity_poly.type
_entity_poly.pdbx_seq_one_letter_code
_entity_poly.pdbx_strand_id
1 'polypeptide(L)'
;VYDRFNVAHRRQALGPLMCDLDVGPVILDALGVPLDLGRTERFFTRDQRRALARRDGGCVFPGCGALPHRCDAHHVVHWIDGGPTDVAAGVLLCRRHHGVVHRTGWAIHIGDDGWAWITTAWGRRLWCQQHERTRRGPAPPAQAA
;
A
#
# COMPACT_ATOMS: atom_id res chain seq x y z
N VAL A 1 -9.26 21.62 0.69
CA VAL A 1 -9.67 21.74 -0.73
C VAL A 1 -8.67 20.98 -1.57
N TYR A 2 -8.72 19.65 -1.53
CA TYR A 2 -8.03 18.81 -2.50
C TYR A 2 -9.14 18.19 -3.32
N ASP A 3 -9.37 18.79 -4.48
CA ASP A 3 -10.40 18.36 -5.41
C ASP A 3 -9.97 17.04 -6.07
N ARG A 4 -10.95 16.17 -6.20
CA ARG A 4 -10.87 14.80 -6.67
C ARG A 4 -10.69 14.85 -8.19
N PHE A 5 -9.45 14.86 -8.67
CA PHE A 5 -9.18 14.71 -10.10
C PHE A 5 -9.48 13.27 -10.55
N ASN A 6 -10.74 13.08 -10.92
CA ASN A 6 -11.23 12.02 -11.78
C ASN A 6 -10.64 12.23 -13.18
N VAL A 7 -9.51 11.57 -13.49
CA VAL A 7 -8.95 11.61 -14.84
C VAL A 7 -9.17 10.27 -15.54
N ALA A 8 -10.38 10.11 -16.09
CA ALA A 8 -10.67 9.08 -17.07
C ALA A 8 -9.97 9.45 -18.40
N HIS A 9 -8.74 8.98 -18.61
CA HIS A 9 -8.05 9.16 -19.89
C HIS A 9 -8.45 8.07 -20.89
N ARG A 10 -9.06 8.52 -21.98
CA ARG A 10 -9.48 7.75 -23.16
C ARG A 10 -8.26 7.08 -23.81
N ARG A 11 -8.24 5.74 -23.86
CA ARG A 11 -7.17 4.88 -24.43
C ARG A 11 -7.15 4.86 -25.97
N GLN A 12 -6.84 5.96 -26.66
CA GLN A 12 -6.74 5.88 -28.13
C GLN A 12 -5.44 6.46 -28.70
N ALA A 13 -4.74 5.57 -29.43
CA ALA A 13 -3.71 5.78 -30.46
C ALA A 13 -2.21 5.70 -30.10
N LEU A 14 -1.75 4.57 -29.53
CA LEU A 14 -0.31 4.22 -29.47
C LEU A 14 0.01 2.74 -29.83
N GLY A 15 -0.84 2.10 -30.65
CA GLY A 15 -0.79 0.64 -30.91
C GLY A 15 0.57 0.02 -31.29
N PRO A 16 1.41 0.62 -32.17
CA PRO A 16 2.63 -0.04 -32.65
C PRO A 16 3.87 0.09 -31.74
N LEU A 17 3.85 0.94 -30.71
CA LEU A 17 5.01 1.21 -29.83
C LEU A 17 4.90 0.54 -28.45
N MET A 18 3.82 -0.19 -28.19
CA MET A 18 3.46 -0.68 -26.84
C MET A 18 3.71 -2.18 -26.62
N CYS A 19 4.49 -2.85 -27.46
CA CYS A 19 4.75 -4.28 -27.27
C CYS A 19 5.45 -4.59 -25.93
N ASP A 20 6.25 -3.65 -25.40
CA ASP A 20 7.00 -3.81 -24.14
C ASP A 20 6.98 -2.54 -23.23
N LEU A 21 6.11 -1.55 -23.51
CA LEU A 21 6.14 -0.28 -22.80
C LEU A 21 5.16 -0.25 -21.61
N ASP A 22 5.70 -0.29 -20.39
CA ASP A 22 4.93 -0.03 -19.18
C ASP A 22 4.82 1.49 -18.96
N VAL A 23 3.64 2.06 -19.24
CA VAL A 23 3.34 3.49 -19.04
C VAL A 23 2.40 3.62 -17.85
N GLY A 24 2.91 4.15 -16.74
CA GLY A 24 2.14 4.45 -15.54
C GLY A 24 2.22 5.93 -15.15
N PRO A 25 1.20 6.47 -14.45
CA PRO A 25 1.31 7.78 -13.83
C PRO A 25 2.38 7.76 -12.73
N VAL A 26 3.20 8.80 -12.64
CA VAL A 26 4.14 9.01 -11.55
C VAL A 26 3.66 10.19 -10.72
N ILE A 27 3.30 9.94 -9.46
CA ILE A 27 3.05 11.03 -8.50
C ILE A 27 4.40 11.50 -7.96
N LEU A 28 4.67 12.79 -8.12
CA LEU A 28 5.86 13.42 -7.58
C LEU A 28 5.53 14.18 -6.30
N ASP A 29 6.45 14.23 -5.35
CA ASP A 29 6.38 15.22 -4.27
C ASP A 29 6.70 16.63 -4.80
N ALA A 30 6.66 17.63 -3.90
CA ALA A 30 6.92 19.03 -4.26
C ALA A 30 8.33 19.30 -4.83
N LEU A 31 9.27 18.36 -4.69
CA LEU A 31 10.64 18.45 -5.18
C LEU A 31 10.88 17.59 -6.42
N GLY A 32 9.84 16.94 -6.94
CA GLY A 32 9.96 16.07 -8.12
C GLY A 32 10.39 14.63 -7.79
N VAL A 33 10.25 14.17 -6.54
CA VAL A 33 10.60 12.79 -6.16
C VAL A 33 9.43 11.83 -6.45
N PRO A 34 9.63 10.76 -7.25
CA PRO A 34 8.61 9.75 -7.49
C PRO A 34 8.17 9.02 -6.22
N LEU A 35 6.88 9.15 -5.91
CA LEU A 35 6.20 8.39 -4.86
C LEU A 35 5.40 7.21 -5.41
N ASP A 36 5.09 7.22 -6.72
CA ASP A 36 4.50 6.11 -7.44
C ASP A 36 5.43 5.70 -8.59
N LEU A 37 5.84 4.44 -8.59
CA LEU A 37 6.75 3.86 -9.59
C LEU A 37 6.07 2.75 -10.42
N GLY A 38 4.81 2.43 -10.12
CA GLY A 38 4.11 1.34 -10.76
C GLY A 38 4.90 0.04 -10.62
N ARG A 39 5.26 -0.59 -11.73
CA ARG A 39 6.01 -1.86 -11.73
C ARG A 39 7.44 -1.75 -12.28
N THR A 40 7.93 -0.53 -12.48
CA THR A 40 9.31 -0.29 -12.95
C THR A 40 10.36 -0.76 -11.94
N GLU A 41 10.02 -0.72 -10.65
CA GLU A 41 10.92 -1.10 -9.56
C GLU A 41 10.28 -2.15 -8.65
N ARG A 42 11.11 -3.09 -8.18
CA ARG A 42 10.64 -4.12 -7.23
C ARG A 42 10.55 -3.60 -5.79
N PHE A 43 11.52 -2.81 -5.39
CA PHE A 43 11.68 -2.40 -4.01
C PHE A 43 11.29 -0.94 -3.82
N PHE A 44 10.59 -0.67 -2.72
CA PHE A 44 10.27 0.69 -2.33
C PHE A 44 11.56 1.51 -2.14
N THR A 45 11.58 2.71 -2.73
CA THR A 45 12.71 3.63 -2.62
C THR A 45 12.84 4.17 -1.20
N ARG A 46 13.96 4.83 -0.90
CA ARG A 46 14.20 5.46 0.40
C ARG A 46 13.09 6.47 0.75
N ASP A 47 12.64 7.26 -0.20
CA ASP A 47 11.65 8.32 0.06
C ASP A 47 10.24 7.75 0.18
N GLN A 48 9.88 6.72 -0.60
CA GLN A 48 8.65 5.95 -0.37
C GLN A 48 8.64 5.32 1.03
N ARG A 49 9.76 4.73 1.48
CA ARG A 49 9.88 4.19 2.85
C ARG A 49 9.74 5.26 3.92
N ARG A 50 10.23 6.48 3.69
CA ARG A 50 10.02 7.62 4.59
C ARG A 50 8.55 8.04 4.64
N ALA A 51 7.88 8.11 3.49
CA ALA A 51 6.45 8.41 3.42
C ALA A 51 5.63 7.35 4.18
N LEU A 52 5.92 6.06 3.96
CA LEU A 52 5.32 4.95 4.71
C LEU A 52 5.60 5.07 6.21
N ALA A 53 6.83 5.38 6.62
CA ALA A 53 7.17 5.59 8.04
C ALA A 53 6.39 6.74 8.68
N ARG A 54 6.10 7.81 7.92
CA ARG A 54 5.26 8.92 8.41
C ARG A 54 3.78 8.55 8.50
N ARG A 55 3.26 7.79 7.53
CA ARG A 55 1.86 7.37 7.50
C ARG A 55 1.56 6.31 8.56
N ASP A 56 2.41 5.29 8.63
CA ASP A 56 2.19 4.08 9.41
C ASP A 56 2.76 4.21 10.84
N GLY A 57 3.81 5.01 11.01
CA GLY A 57 4.52 5.21 12.28
C GLY A 57 5.23 3.96 12.82
N GLY A 58 5.10 2.80 12.15
CA GLY A 58 5.70 1.52 12.52
C GLY A 58 4.92 0.36 11.89
N CYS A 59 5.02 -0.82 12.47
CA CYS A 59 4.29 -1.99 12.00
C CYS A 59 2.77 -1.75 12.11
N VAL A 60 2.04 -1.88 10.99
CA VAL A 60 0.60 -1.65 10.94
C VAL A 60 -0.23 -2.77 11.53
N PHE A 61 0.37 -3.94 11.79
CA PHE A 61 -0.32 -5.08 12.39
C PHE A 61 -0.92 -4.71 13.75
N PRO A 62 -2.20 -5.06 14.04
CA PRO A 62 -2.89 -4.63 15.25
C PRO A 62 -2.17 -5.07 16.54
N GLY A 63 -1.92 -4.13 17.44
CA GLY A 63 -1.25 -4.35 18.72
C GLY A 63 0.28 -4.42 18.67
N CYS A 64 0.91 -4.16 17.51
CA CYS A 64 2.37 -4.28 17.37
C CYS A 64 3.10 -2.97 17.72
N GLY A 65 4.02 -2.99 18.68
CA GLY A 65 4.86 -1.83 19.04
C GLY A 65 6.14 -1.65 18.20
N ALA A 66 6.30 -2.32 17.07
CA ALA A 66 7.54 -2.24 16.29
C ALA A 66 7.65 -0.90 15.54
N LEU A 67 8.75 -0.18 15.78
CA LEU A 67 9.06 1.11 15.16
C LEU A 67 9.49 0.97 13.68
N PRO A 68 9.45 2.05 12.87
CA PRO A 68 9.67 1.98 11.42
C PRO A 68 11.01 1.38 11.00
N HIS A 69 12.08 1.61 11.78
CA HIS A 69 13.41 1.05 11.48
C HIS A 69 13.49 -0.47 11.67
N ARG A 70 12.48 -1.09 12.30
CA ARG A 70 12.32 -2.55 12.44
C ARG A 70 11.33 -3.14 11.44
N CYS A 71 10.91 -2.34 10.46
CA CYS A 71 9.89 -2.71 9.49
C CYS A 71 10.44 -2.73 8.06
N ASP A 72 9.91 -3.66 7.30
CA ASP A 72 10.02 -3.72 5.85
C ASP A 72 8.77 -3.09 5.24
N ALA A 73 8.93 -2.47 4.06
CA ALA A 73 7.80 -2.07 3.24
C ALA A 73 7.26 -3.30 2.51
N HIS A 74 5.96 -3.54 2.66
CA HIS A 74 5.24 -4.70 2.16
C HIS A 74 4.21 -4.24 1.14
N HIS A 75 4.23 -4.83 -0.05
CA HIS A 75 3.19 -4.62 -1.05
C HIS A 75 1.88 -5.30 -0.62
N VAL A 76 0.77 -4.56 -0.66
CA VAL A 76 -0.56 -5.03 -0.27
C VAL A 76 -1.05 -6.17 -1.16
N VAL A 77 -0.95 -5.97 -2.47
CA VAL A 77 -0.92 -7.08 -3.45
C VAL A 77 0.54 -7.44 -3.61
N HIS A 78 0.93 -8.70 -3.44
CA HIS A 78 2.33 -9.06 -3.57
C HIS A 78 2.87 -8.65 -4.94
N TRP A 79 4.14 -8.21 -4.98
CA TRP A 79 4.75 -7.79 -6.24
C TRP A 79 4.56 -8.85 -7.32
N ILE A 80 4.87 -10.11 -6.99
CA ILE A 80 4.82 -11.24 -7.93
C ILE A 80 3.43 -11.48 -8.51
N ASP A 81 2.38 -11.06 -7.79
CA ASP A 81 0.98 -11.14 -8.21
C ASP A 81 0.50 -9.86 -8.92
N GLY A 82 1.40 -8.91 -9.17
CA GLY A 82 1.14 -7.70 -9.92
C GLY A 82 0.98 -6.42 -9.12
N GLY A 83 1.28 -6.44 -7.82
CA GLY A 83 1.21 -5.24 -6.99
C GLY A 83 2.24 -4.17 -7.40
N PRO A 84 1.86 -2.87 -7.39
CA PRO A 84 2.78 -1.80 -7.73
C PRO A 84 3.61 -1.33 -6.54
N THR A 85 4.80 -0.81 -6.81
CA THR A 85 5.67 -0.14 -5.84
C THR A 85 5.28 1.33 -5.71
N ASP A 86 4.12 1.55 -5.11
CA ASP A 86 3.49 2.86 -4.89
C ASP A 86 3.22 3.06 -3.39
N VAL A 87 3.38 4.27 -2.85
CA VAL A 87 3.15 4.50 -1.41
C VAL A 87 1.72 4.13 -1.00
N ALA A 88 0.74 4.36 -1.88
CA ALA A 88 -0.66 3.99 -1.66
C ALA A 88 -0.90 2.47 -1.64
N ALA A 89 0.02 1.66 -2.21
CA ALA A 89 -0.08 0.20 -2.29
C ALA A 89 0.89 -0.55 -1.36
N GLY A 90 1.66 0.18 -0.55
CA GLY A 90 2.58 -0.39 0.44
C GLY A 90 2.13 -0.14 1.88
N VAL A 91 2.59 -0.98 2.82
CA VAL A 91 2.51 -0.74 4.29
C VAL A 91 3.81 -1.14 4.98
N LEU A 92 4.04 -0.68 6.20
CA LEU A 92 5.13 -1.18 7.05
C LEU A 92 4.73 -2.39 7.89
N LEU A 93 5.54 -3.44 7.85
CA LEU A 93 5.42 -4.63 8.70
C LEU A 93 6.76 -5.02 9.29
N CYS A 94 6.79 -5.38 10.59
CA CYS A 94 7.98 -5.99 11.17
C CYS A 94 8.18 -7.41 10.65
N ARG A 95 9.41 -7.95 10.70
CA ARG A 95 9.74 -9.30 10.21
C ARG A 95 8.74 -10.38 10.63
N ARG A 96 8.30 -10.37 11.89
CA ARG A 96 7.30 -11.32 12.43
C ARG A 96 5.97 -11.22 11.68
N HIS A 97 5.39 -10.02 11.62
CA HIS A 97 4.06 -9.83 11.02
C HIS A 97 4.10 -9.83 9.49
N HIS A 98 5.23 -9.45 8.89
CA HIS A 98 5.49 -9.65 7.47
C HIS A 98 5.38 -11.13 7.12
N GLY A 99 6.02 -12.02 7.89
CA GLY A 99 5.86 -13.46 7.72
C GLY A 99 4.47 -14.02 8.05
N VAL A 100 3.63 -13.30 8.80
CA VAL A 100 2.23 -13.71 9.04
C VAL A 100 1.37 -13.43 7.82
N VAL A 101 1.48 -12.23 7.24
CA VAL A 101 0.63 -11.83 6.10
C VAL A 101 0.95 -12.60 4.81
N HIS A 102 2.14 -13.21 4.71
CA HIS A 102 2.49 -14.13 3.61
C HIS A 102 1.90 -15.54 3.76
N ARG A 103 1.22 -15.85 4.87
CA ARG A 103 0.62 -17.17 5.08
C ARG A 103 -0.72 -17.28 4.36
N THR A 104 -1.04 -18.48 3.90
CA THR A 104 -2.33 -18.80 3.28
C THR A 104 -3.51 -18.33 4.13
N GLY A 105 -4.48 -17.68 3.47
CA GLY A 105 -5.69 -17.15 4.11
C GLY A 105 -5.51 -15.79 4.79
N TRP A 106 -4.29 -15.25 4.87
CA TRP A 106 -4.07 -13.88 5.29
C TRP A 106 -4.08 -12.94 4.09
N ALA A 107 -4.64 -11.76 4.29
CA ALA A 107 -4.58 -10.67 3.33
C ALA A 107 -4.50 -9.34 4.07
N ILE A 108 -3.96 -8.34 3.39
CA ILE A 108 -4.00 -6.96 3.82
C ILE A 108 -4.67 -6.13 2.72
N HIS A 109 -5.34 -5.06 3.12
CA HIS A 109 -6.04 -4.15 2.23
C HIS A 109 -5.85 -2.73 2.73
N ILE A 110 -5.90 -1.74 1.83
CA ILE A 110 -5.89 -0.31 2.17
C ILE A 110 -7.19 0.31 1.61
N GLY A 111 -7.86 1.10 2.43
CA GLY A 111 -9.02 1.88 2.00
C GLY A 111 -8.61 3.25 1.43
N ASP A 112 -9.55 3.91 0.78
CA ASP A 112 -9.36 5.26 0.20
C ASP A 112 -9.01 6.32 1.27
N ASP A 113 -9.28 6.03 2.55
CA ASP A 113 -8.92 6.87 3.70
C ASP A 113 -7.45 6.67 4.17
N GLY A 114 -6.70 5.81 3.48
CA GLY A 114 -5.30 5.48 3.79
C GLY A 114 -5.14 4.55 5.00
N TRP A 115 -6.24 4.01 5.55
CA TRP A 115 -6.19 3.02 6.63
C TRP A 115 -6.21 1.60 6.08
N ALA A 116 -5.34 0.76 6.62
CA ALA A 116 -5.29 -0.64 6.27
C ALA A 116 -6.18 -1.50 7.18
N TRP A 117 -6.60 -2.66 6.69
CA TRP A 117 -7.11 -3.75 7.51
C TRP A 117 -6.54 -5.07 7.04
N ILE A 118 -6.45 -6.03 7.97
CA ILE A 118 -6.08 -7.41 7.66
C ILE A 118 -7.29 -8.31 7.68
N THR A 119 -7.30 -9.29 6.78
CA THR A 119 -8.15 -10.47 6.85
C THR A 119 -7.29 -11.60 7.39
N THR A 120 -7.72 -12.22 8.49
CA THR A 120 -7.05 -13.39 9.07
C THR A 120 -7.40 -14.67 8.32
N ALA A 121 -6.64 -15.75 8.54
CA ALA A 121 -6.91 -17.06 7.94
C ALA A 121 -8.33 -17.63 8.16
N TRP A 122 -9.03 -17.19 9.22
CA TRP A 122 -10.40 -17.59 9.51
C TRP A 122 -11.45 -16.57 9.04
N GLY A 123 -11.07 -15.63 8.17
CA GLY A 123 -11.96 -14.62 7.59
C GLY A 123 -12.26 -13.43 8.51
N ARG A 124 -11.79 -13.41 9.77
CA ARG A 124 -11.97 -12.24 10.65
C ARG A 124 -11.20 -11.05 10.11
N ARG A 125 -11.84 -9.87 10.08
CA ARG A 125 -11.23 -8.61 9.66
C ARG A 125 -10.89 -7.74 10.85
N LEU A 126 -9.69 -7.17 10.85
CA LEU A 126 -9.20 -6.31 11.93
C LEU A 126 -8.57 -5.05 11.33
N TRP A 127 -8.96 -3.88 11.85
CA TRP A 127 -8.29 -2.63 11.48
C TRP A 127 -6.83 -2.68 11.85
N CYS A 128 -5.96 -2.35 10.90
CA CYS A 128 -4.57 -2.06 11.17
C CYS A 128 -4.44 -0.78 11.99
N GLN A 129 -3.32 -0.68 12.70
CA GLN A 129 -2.95 0.54 13.40
C GLN A 129 -2.08 1.44 12.53
N GLN A 130 -2.09 2.72 12.84
CA GLN A 130 -1.02 3.66 12.53
C GLN A 130 -0.50 4.12 13.89
N HIS A 131 0.81 4.09 14.14
CA HIS A 131 1.33 4.41 15.47
C HIS A 131 0.90 5.82 15.85
N GLU A 132 0.54 6.02 17.11
CA GLU A 132 0.05 7.29 17.66
C GLU A 132 -1.29 7.79 17.08
N ARG A 133 -1.93 7.02 16.19
CA ARG A 133 -3.24 7.32 15.62
C ARG A 133 -4.19 6.15 15.85
N THR A 134 -5.35 6.44 16.41
CA THR A 134 -6.43 5.44 16.52
C THR A 134 -7.50 5.74 15.49
N ARG A 135 -7.78 4.77 14.60
CA ARG A 135 -8.92 4.88 13.68
C ARG A 135 -10.20 4.75 14.50
N ARG A 136 -10.95 5.85 14.58
CA ARG A 136 -12.32 5.84 15.08
C ARG A 136 -13.24 5.53 13.90
N GLY A 137 -14.20 4.61 14.09
CA GLY A 137 -15.15 4.28 13.04
C GLY A 137 -15.69 2.85 13.15
N PRO A 138 -16.58 2.47 12.22
CA PRO A 138 -17.14 1.12 12.18
C PRO A 138 -16.04 0.09 11.94
N ALA A 139 -16.36 -1.19 12.19
CA ALA A 139 -15.50 -2.32 11.84
C ALA A 139 -15.09 -2.28 10.35
N PRO A 140 -14.00 -2.97 9.95
CA PRO A 140 -13.59 -3.04 8.55
C PRO A 140 -14.75 -3.45 7.64
N PRO A 141 -14.78 -2.97 6.38
CA PRO A 141 -15.84 -3.33 5.44
C PRO A 141 -16.07 -4.84 5.45
N ALA A 142 -17.32 -5.29 5.29
CA ALA A 142 -17.61 -6.70 5.03
C ALA A 142 -17.07 -7.09 3.64
N GLN A 143 -16.94 -8.38 3.37
CA GLN A 143 -16.59 -8.86 2.03
C GLN A 143 -17.70 -8.37 1.08
N ALA A 144 -17.34 -7.73 -0.05
CA ALA A 144 -18.32 -7.54 -1.11
C ALA A 144 -18.77 -8.93 -1.53
N ALA A 145 -20.09 -9.16 -1.45
CA ALA A 145 -20.73 -10.41 -1.87
C ALA A 145 -20.56 -10.61 -3.39
#